data_AF-A0AAV0WBU9-F1
#
_entry.id   AF-A0AAV0WBU9-F1
#
_cell.length_a   1.000
_cell.length_b   1.000
_cell.length_c   1.000
_cell.angle_alpha   90.00
_cell.angle_beta   90.00
_cell.angle_gamma   90.00
#
_symmetry.space_group_name_H-M   'P 1'
#
loop_
_entity.id
_entity.type
_entity.pdbx_description
1 polymer ?
#
loop_
_entity_poly.entity_id
_entity_poly.type
_entity_poly.pdbx_seq_one_letter_code
_entity_poly.pdbx_strand_id
1 'polypeptide(L)'
;MDTVRPEYCRPEGVNMIEISRCNTPTDVFMVFIESILKDLVYQTNLYGTQKNKALRIQREDMLVFLGINFLMGYNRLPSYKDYWSTSDDLGVKLVSNAMSRDMLEKILIHLHCNDSTLLPTNNKDKLFKIRSIID
;
A
#
# COMPACT_ATOMS: atom_id res chain seq x y z
N MET A 1 -3.47 -26.40 18.91
CA MET A 1 -2.26 -25.85 18.28
C MET A 1 -1.90 -24.60 19.04
N ASP A 2 -0.91 -24.71 19.93
CA ASP A 2 -0.41 -23.55 20.67
C ASP A 2 0.36 -22.66 19.70
N THR A 3 -0.18 -21.49 19.40
CA THR A 3 0.53 -20.47 18.64
C THR A 3 1.51 -19.80 19.58
N VAL A 4 2.80 -20.16 19.49
CA VAL A 4 3.87 -19.42 20.14
C VAL A 4 3.85 -17.99 19.57
N ARG A 5 3.70 -17.00 20.46
CA ARG A 5 3.76 -15.60 20.06
C ARG A 5 5.18 -15.33 19.54
N PRO A 6 5.36 -14.84 18.30
CA PRO A 6 6.69 -14.44 17.86
C PRO A 6 7.24 -13.40 18.82
N GLU A 7 8.47 -13.62 19.27
CA GLU A 7 9.19 -12.71 20.12
C GLU A 7 9.68 -11.57 19.22
N TYR A 8 8.95 -10.44 19.25
CA TYR A 8 9.41 -9.24 18.56
C TYR A 8 10.61 -8.70 19.33
N CYS A 9 11.73 -8.48 18.62
CA CYS A 9 12.86 -7.75 19.19
C CYS A 9 12.34 -6.45 19.79
N ARG A 10 12.78 -6.11 21.01
CA ARG A 10 12.50 -4.79 21.58
C ARG A 10 13.03 -3.74 20.60
N PRO A 11 12.31 -2.64 20.36
CA PRO A 11 12.80 -1.59 19.47
C PRO A 11 14.19 -1.15 19.93
N GLU A 12 15.17 -1.22 19.04
CA GLU A 12 16.57 -0.82 19.29
C GLU A 12 16.73 0.71 19.38
N GLY A 13 15.62 1.45 19.28
CA GLY A 13 15.57 2.89 19.25
C GLY A 13 15.18 3.41 17.86
N VAL A 14 15.28 4.72 17.70
CA VAL A 14 15.04 5.40 16.42
C VAL A 14 16.25 5.20 15.51
N ASN A 15 16.06 4.90 14.23
CA ASN A 15 17.14 4.97 13.24
C ASN A 15 17.51 6.46 13.01
N MET A 16 18.30 7.01 13.93
CA MET A 16 18.67 8.43 13.94
C MET A 16 19.49 8.82 12.71
N ILE A 17 20.21 7.87 12.08
CA ILE A 17 21.05 8.15 10.92
C ILE A 17 20.18 8.49 9.70
N GLU A 18 19.16 7.68 9.42
CA GLU A 18 18.27 7.91 8.28
C GLU A 18 17.31 9.08 8.54
N ILE A 19 16.73 9.14 9.74
CA ILE A 19 15.74 10.17 10.09
C ILE A 19 16.39 11.56 10.22
N SER A 20 17.64 11.67 10.69
CA SER A 20 18.34 12.97 10.77
C SER A 20 18.60 13.63 9.42
N ARG A 21 18.51 12.88 8.32
CA ARG A 21 18.67 13.38 6.95
C ARG A 21 17.35 13.82 6.31
N CYS A 22 16.22 13.57 6.96
CA CYS A 22 14.89 13.94 6.49
C CYS A 22 14.60 15.41 6.81
N ASN A 23 14.15 16.18 5.82
CA ASN A 23 13.80 17.59 5.98
C ASN A 23 12.29 17.80 5.98
N THR A 24 11.53 16.84 5.44
CA THR A 24 10.08 16.91 5.32
C THR A 24 9.41 15.65 5.89
N PRO A 25 8.13 15.72 6.28
CA PRO A 25 7.36 14.53 6.65
C PRO A 25 7.33 13.47 5.53
N THR A 26 7.37 13.90 4.27
CA THR A 26 7.46 13.00 3.11
C THR A 26 8.77 12.23 3.10
N ASP A 27 9.90 12.85 3.43
CA ASP A 27 11.20 12.16 3.49
C ASP A 27 11.16 11.02 4.52
N VAL A 28 10.57 11.29 5.69
CA VAL A 28 10.39 10.27 6.75
C VAL A 28 9.52 9.12 6.26
N PHE A 29 8.41 9.43 5.56
CA PHE A 29 7.56 8.41 4.96
C PHE A 29 8.32 7.58 3.92
N MET A 30 9.13 8.23 3.09
CA MET A 30 9.89 7.57 2.03
C MET A 30 10.94 6.60 2.59
N VAL A 31 11.60 6.92 3.70
CA VAL A 31 12.53 6.00 4.39
C VAL A 31 11.86 4.64 4.67
N PHE A 32 10.60 4.64 5.08
CA PHE A 32 9.86 3.41 5.36
C PHE A 32 9.30 2.75 4.10
N ILE A 33 8.64 3.51 3.22
CA ILE A 33 7.88 2.91 2.11
C ILE A 33 8.78 2.41 0.98
N GLU A 34 9.95 3.02 0.78
CA GLU A 34 10.81 2.77 -0.37
C GLU A 34 11.20 1.30 -0.50
N SER A 35 11.50 0.66 0.64
CA SER A 35 11.93 -0.73 0.72
C SER A 35 10.85 -1.70 0.22
N ILE A 36 9.57 -1.40 0.48
CA ILE A 36 8.44 -2.28 0.14
C ILE A 36 7.72 -1.87 -1.16
N LEU A 37 7.95 -0.65 -1.65
CA LEU A 37 7.22 -0.09 -2.78
C LEU A 37 7.45 -0.88 -4.07
N LYS A 38 8.70 -1.28 -4.33
CA LYS A 38 9.06 -2.07 -5.51
C LYS A 38 8.31 -3.41 -5.54
N ASP A 39 8.28 -4.11 -4.40
CA ASP A 39 7.63 -5.41 -4.28
C ASP A 39 6.12 -5.27 -4.38
N LEU A 40 5.54 -4.24 -3.76
CA LEU A 40 4.11 -3.98 -3.85
C LEU A 40 3.66 -3.72 -5.30
N VAL A 41 4.43 -2.92 -6.06
CA VAL A 41 4.17 -2.66 -7.48
C VAL A 41 4.31 -3.94 -8.30
N TYR A 42 5.37 -4.71 -8.09
CA TYR A 42 5.62 -5.96 -8.80
C TYR A 42 4.51 -6.98 -8.55
N GLN A 43 4.19 -7.25 -7.29
CA GLN A 43 3.22 -8.26 -6.88
C GLN A 43 1.79 -7.90 -7.32
N THR A 44 1.43 -6.61 -7.24
CA THR A 44 0.14 -6.13 -7.76
C THR A 44 0.00 -6.36 -9.27
N ASN A 45 1.04 -6.05 -10.06
CA ASN A 45 1.03 -6.30 -11.49
C ASN A 45 1.07 -7.79 -11.84
N LEU A 46 1.83 -8.59 -11.09
CA LEU A 46 1.90 -10.04 -11.25
C LEU A 46 0.51 -10.66 -11.04
N TYR A 47 -0.19 -10.26 -9.97
CA TYR A 47 -1.55 -10.72 -9.71
C TYR A 47 -2.50 -10.38 -10.86
N GLY A 48 -2.40 -9.17 -11.41
CA GLY A 48 -3.13 -8.79 -12.62
C GLY A 48 -2.87 -9.76 -13.77
N THR A 49 -1.60 -10.04 -14.07
CA THR A 49 -1.19 -10.97 -15.13
C THR A 49 -1.77 -12.37 -14.90
N GLN A 50 -1.72 -12.88 -13.67
CA GLN A 50 -2.31 -14.17 -13.29
C GLN A 50 -3.85 -14.21 -13.47
N LYS A 51 -4.50 -13.05 -13.46
CA LYS A 51 -5.93 -12.88 -13.77
C LYS A 51 -6.19 -12.45 -15.21
N ASN A 52 -5.21 -12.60 -16.11
CA ASN A 52 -5.27 -12.21 -17.51
C ASN A 52 -5.58 -10.71 -17.73
N LYS A 53 -5.05 -9.84 -16.84
CA LYS A 53 -5.21 -8.39 -16.90
C LYS A 53 -3.85 -7.69 -16.87
N ALA A 54 -3.56 -6.87 -17.89
CA ALA A 54 -2.39 -6.00 -17.88
C ALA A 54 -2.69 -4.71 -17.10
N LEU A 55 -2.26 -4.63 -15.83
CA LEU A 55 -2.54 -3.46 -15.00
C LEU A 55 -1.62 -2.28 -15.30
N ARG A 56 -0.34 -2.52 -15.61
CA ARG A 56 0.65 -1.48 -15.91
C ARG A 56 0.81 -0.44 -14.80
N ILE A 57 0.58 -0.82 -13.54
CA ILE A 57 0.76 0.07 -12.38
C ILE A 57 2.24 0.41 -12.25
N GLN A 58 2.55 1.70 -12.17
CA GLN A 58 3.91 2.17 -11.93
C GLN A 58 4.11 2.53 -10.45
N ARG A 59 5.36 2.82 -10.11
CA ARG A 59 5.77 3.30 -8.79
C ARG A 59 4.99 4.55 -8.37
N GLU A 60 4.85 5.50 -9.28
CA GLU A 60 4.20 6.79 -9.06
C GLU A 60 2.70 6.60 -8.80
N ASP A 61 2.05 5.69 -9.54
CA ASP A 61 0.64 5.33 -9.31
C ASP A 61 0.45 4.80 -7.89
N MET A 62 1.35 3.92 -7.43
CA MET A 62 1.27 3.34 -6.08
C MET A 62 1.50 4.40 -5.00
N LEU A 63 2.43 5.33 -5.20
CA LEU A 63 2.65 6.45 -4.27
C LEU A 63 1.43 7.37 -4.18
N VAL A 64 0.82 7.72 -5.32
CA VAL A 64 -0.42 8.53 -5.34
C VAL A 64 -1.56 7.78 -4.65
N PHE A 65 -1.71 6.47 -4.92
CA PHE A 65 -2.70 5.63 -4.23
C PHE A 65 -2.51 5.64 -2.70
N LEU A 66 -1.28 5.47 -2.21
CA LEU A 66 -0.98 5.52 -0.78
C LEU A 66 -1.25 6.91 -0.19
N GLY A 67 -0.85 7.97 -0.91
CA GLY A 67 -1.11 9.36 -0.52
C GLY A 67 -2.61 9.66 -0.37
N ILE A 68 -3.43 9.19 -1.31
CA ILE A 68 -4.89 9.31 -1.23
C ILE A 68 -5.42 8.53 -0.01
N ASN A 69 -4.94 7.31 0.25
CA ASN A 69 -5.37 6.54 1.44
C ASN A 69 -5.01 7.24 2.76
N PHE A 70 -3.85 7.90 2.85
CA PHE A 70 -3.54 8.74 4.01
C PHE A 70 -4.49 9.91 4.16
N LEU A 71 -4.80 10.60 3.05
CA LEU A 71 -5.76 11.70 3.05
C LEU A 71 -7.12 11.25 3.57
N MET A 72 -7.62 10.11 3.06
CA MET A 72 -8.90 9.55 3.51
C MET A 72 -8.90 9.13 4.99
N GLY A 73 -7.71 8.92 5.58
CA GLY A 73 -7.56 8.60 6.99
C GLY A 73 -7.96 9.76 7.92
N TYR A 74 -7.57 10.99 7.59
CA TYR A 74 -7.82 12.18 8.41
C TYR A 74 -9.00 13.03 7.92
N ASN A 75 -9.27 13.05 6.61
CA ASN A 75 -10.41 13.76 6.03
C ASN A 75 -11.49 12.74 5.66
N ARG A 76 -12.34 12.31 6.60
CA ARG A 76 -13.30 11.22 6.37
C ARG A 76 -14.62 11.69 5.79
N LEU A 77 -14.94 11.25 4.57
CA LEU A 77 -16.25 11.42 3.93
C LEU A 77 -17.15 10.18 4.14
N PRO A 78 -18.49 10.29 3.94
CA PRO A 78 -19.41 9.16 4.09
C PRO A 78 -19.07 7.96 3.21
N SER A 79 -18.55 8.19 2.00
CA SER A 79 -18.06 7.18 1.08
C SER A 79 -16.71 7.58 0.48
N TYR A 80 -15.81 6.61 0.23
CA TYR A 80 -14.58 6.88 -0.51
C TYR A 80 -14.85 7.38 -1.94
N LYS A 81 -16.05 7.12 -2.48
CA LYS A 81 -16.44 7.61 -3.80
C LYS A 81 -16.71 9.12 -3.80
N ASP A 82 -17.04 9.68 -2.64
CA ASP A 82 -17.42 11.09 -2.50
C ASP A 82 -16.23 12.04 -2.75
N TYR A 83 -14.99 11.57 -2.60
CA TYR A 83 -13.80 12.36 -2.93
C TYR A 83 -13.70 12.71 -4.42
N TRP A 84 -14.36 11.92 -5.29
CA TRP A 84 -14.51 12.20 -6.72
C TRP A 84 -15.89 12.78 -7.08
N SER A 85 -16.70 13.14 -6.09
CA SER A 85 -17.99 13.79 -6.33
C SER A 85 -17.80 15.13 -7.04
N THR A 86 -18.77 15.50 -7.86
CA THR A 86 -18.86 16.83 -8.45
C THR A 86 -19.65 17.80 -7.57
N SER A 87 -20.20 17.34 -6.44
CA SER A 87 -20.91 18.18 -5.47
C SER A 87 -19.93 19.08 -4.72
N ASP A 88 -20.33 20.34 -4.51
CA ASP A 88 -19.47 21.37 -3.91
C ASP A 88 -19.09 21.08 -2.44
N ASP A 89 -19.92 20.30 -1.73
CA ASP A 89 -19.76 19.94 -0.32
C ASP A 89 -19.04 18.60 -0.08
N LEU A 90 -18.76 17.82 -1.14
CA LEU A 90 -18.16 16.49 -1.04
C LEU A 90 -16.86 16.33 -1.83
N GLY A 91 -16.80 16.89 -3.04
CA GLY A 91 -15.67 16.66 -3.95
C GLY A 91 -14.35 17.20 -3.42
N VAL A 92 -13.30 16.37 -3.42
CA VAL A 92 -11.95 16.78 -2.99
C VAL A 92 -11.07 16.90 -4.23
N LYS A 93 -10.93 18.12 -4.76
CA LYS A 93 -10.16 18.37 -6.01
C LYS A 93 -8.73 17.86 -5.95
N LEU A 94 -8.08 17.89 -4.79
CA LEU A 94 -6.75 17.32 -4.60
C LEU A 94 -6.71 15.82 -4.96
N VAL A 95 -7.72 15.05 -4.55
CA VAL A 95 -7.83 13.62 -4.84
C VAL A 95 -8.18 13.39 -6.30
N SER A 96 -9.23 14.05 -6.80
CA SER A 96 -9.69 13.85 -8.17
C SER A 96 -8.68 14.25 -9.25
N ASN A 97 -7.84 15.26 -8.95
CA ASN A 97 -6.79 15.71 -9.85
C ASN A 97 -5.55 14.80 -9.80
N ALA A 98 -5.28 14.13 -8.68
CA ALA A 98 -4.13 13.27 -8.51
C ALA A 98 -4.31 11.89 -9.17
N MET A 99 -5.51 11.30 -9.09
CA MET A 99 -5.82 10.00 -9.68
C MET A 99 -7.31 9.90 -9.98
N SER A 100 -7.69 9.23 -11.07
CA SER A 100 -9.10 8.92 -11.34
C SER A 100 -9.64 7.87 -10.36
N ARG A 101 -10.94 7.92 -10.07
CA ARG A 101 -11.60 6.92 -9.22
C ARG A 101 -11.36 5.50 -9.73
N ASP A 102 -11.48 5.31 -11.05
CA ASP A 102 -11.34 4.01 -11.69
C ASP A 102 -9.91 3.45 -11.56
N MET A 103 -8.88 4.30 -11.60
CA MET A 103 -7.50 3.88 -11.37
C MET A 103 -7.28 3.50 -9.89
N LEU A 104 -7.84 4.27 -8.95
CA LEU A 104 -7.79 3.91 -7.53
C LEU A 104 -8.48 2.57 -7.27
N GLU A 105 -9.69 2.37 -7.80
CA GLU A 105 -10.44 1.12 -7.68
C GLU A 105 -9.68 -0.05 -8.33
N LYS A 106 -9.07 0.18 -9.50
CA LYS A 106 -8.21 -0.81 -10.16
C LYS A 106 -7.04 -1.22 -9.28
N ILE A 107 -6.34 -0.30 -8.62
CA ILE A 107 -5.26 -0.65 -7.69
C ILE A 107 -5.84 -1.39 -6.48
N LEU A 108 -6.90 -0.85 -5.87
CA LEU A 108 -7.52 -1.39 -4.66
C LEU A 108 -7.91 -2.87 -4.79
N ILE A 109 -8.56 -3.25 -5.89
CA ILE A 109 -9.04 -4.64 -6.07
C ILE A 109 -7.93 -5.62 -6.50
N HIS A 110 -6.78 -5.13 -6.96
CA HIS A 110 -5.66 -5.98 -7.40
C HIS A 110 -4.45 -5.91 -6.46
N LEU A 111 -4.48 -5.07 -5.42
CA LEU A 111 -3.38 -4.90 -4.48
C LEU A 111 -2.94 -6.25 -3.89
N HIS A 112 -1.70 -6.64 -4.16
CA HIS A 112 -1.12 -7.90 -3.70
C HIS A 112 0.29 -7.69 -3.19
N CYS A 113 0.64 -8.42 -2.14
CA CYS A 113 1.93 -8.30 -1.47
C CYS A 113 2.81 -9.54 -1.66
N ASN A 114 2.25 -10.67 -2.10
CA ASN A 114 2.99 -11.88 -2.38
C ASN A 114 2.28 -12.76 -3.42
N ASP A 115 3.05 -13.59 -4.12
CA ASP A 115 2.53 -14.50 -5.13
C ASP A 115 1.78 -15.67 -4.47
N SER A 116 0.46 -15.64 -4.60
CA SER A 116 -0.42 -16.67 -4.03
C SER A 116 -0.29 -18.04 -4.71
N THR A 117 0.31 -18.12 -5.90
CA THR A 117 0.55 -19.39 -6.60
C THR A 117 1.68 -20.19 -5.96
N LEU A 118 2.55 -19.54 -5.19
CA LEU A 118 3.65 -20.17 -4.46
C LEU A 118 3.22 -20.73 -3.10
N LEU A 119 1.93 -20.62 -2.74
CA LEU A 119 1.41 -21.08 -1.45
C LEU A 119 1.50 -22.61 -1.35
N PRO A 120 2.30 -23.16 -0.41
CA PRO A 120 2.41 -24.61 -0.25
C PRO A 120 1.10 -25.24 0.26
N THR A 121 0.78 -26.45 -0.17
CA THR A 121 -0.42 -27.20 0.26
C THR A 121 -0.49 -27.41 1.78
N ASN A 122 0.67 -27.53 2.45
CA ASN A 122 0.79 -27.66 3.89
C ASN A 122 1.38 -26.40 4.55
N ASN A 123 1.03 -25.22 4.04
CA ASN A 123 1.53 -23.96 4.56
C ASN A 123 1.10 -23.75 6.03
N LYS A 124 2.07 -23.56 6.91
CA LYS A 124 1.85 -23.20 8.32
C LYS A 124 2.01 -21.70 8.59
N ASP A 125 2.52 -20.95 7.62
CA ASP A 125 2.70 -19.51 7.75
C ASP A 125 1.39 -18.76 7.45
N LYS A 126 0.70 -18.34 8.51
CA LYS A 126 -0.56 -17.58 8.39
C LYS A 126 -0.37 -16.20 7.75
N LEU A 127 0.84 -15.66 7.71
CA LEU A 127 1.15 -14.34 7.16
C LEU A 127 1.70 -14.40 5.73
N PHE A 128 1.72 -15.59 5.09
CA PHE A 128 2.30 -15.81 3.77
C PHE A 128 1.94 -14.72 2.74
N LYS A 129 0.68 -14.28 2.71
CA LYS A 129 0.20 -13.28 1.73
C LYS A 129 0.81 -11.89 1.87
N ILE A 130 1.31 -11.54 3.05
CA ILE A 130 1.92 -10.24 3.35
C ILE A 130 3.42 -10.36 3.66
N ARG A 131 3.96 -11.59 3.62
CA ARG A 131 5.31 -11.95 4.05
C ARG A 131 6.41 -11.06 3.44
N SER A 132 6.33 -10.82 2.13
CA SER A 132 7.30 -9.97 1.39
C SER A 132 7.39 -8.53 1.88
N ILE A 133 6.43 -8.04 2.68
CA ILE A 133 6.38 -6.65 3.16
C ILE A 133 6.77 -6.53 4.63
N ILE A 134 6.74 -7.65 5.38
CA ILE A 134 6.91 -7.65 6.85
C ILE A 134 8.19 -8.33 7.32
N ASP A 135 8.95 -8.97 6.41
CA ASP A 135 10.25 -9.56 6.69
C ASP A 135 11.38 -8.54 6.49
#